data_AF-A0A8H6VL60-F1
#
_entry.id   AF-A0A8H6VL60-F1
#
_cell.length_a   1.000
_cell.length_b   1.000
_cell.length_c   1.000
_cell.angle_alpha   90.00
_cell.angle_beta   90.00
_cell.angle_gamma   90.00
#
_symmetry.space_group_name_H-M   'P 1'
#
loop_
_entity.id
_entity.type
_entity.pdbx_description
1 polymer ?
#
loop_
_entity_poly.entity_id
_entity_poly.type
_entity_poly.pdbx_seq_one_letter_code
_entity_poly.pdbx_strand_id
1 'polypeptide(L)'
;MSVAPAPPALIDPFESLRNWPAFYLSPQLAMDSDTATEQEPQCRICGDFPPSEQLLKLRCECHYCDGCLERLFTIAMKDEGSYPPRCHRRTISLNLARRHLPKTLARIYRGKTLELSTKDRTYCHKVTCNVFIAPHSIHNGQAFCQKCRSVTCQKCKEAEHFGACANTGFELVRGLAMQQKWQQCPDCKRLVEKIDGCNHVL
;
A
#
# COMPACT_ATOMS: atom_id res chain seq x y z
N MET A 1 -54.06 -70.01 53.60
CA MET A 1 -54.99 -69.42 52.62
C MET A 1 -54.89 -67.91 52.78
N SER A 2 -54.46 -67.07 51.86
CA SER A 2 -53.75 -67.21 50.59
C SER A 2 -53.00 -65.88 50.45
N VAL A 3 -51.69 -65.93 50.30
CA VAL A 3 -50.83 -64.75 50.11
C VAL A 3 -51.10 -64.22 48.70
N ALA A 4 -51.46 -62.93 48.61
CA ALA A 4 -51.67 -62.26 47.34
C ALA A 4 -50.33 -62.13 46.57
N PRO A 5 -50.35 -62.31 45.24
CA PRO A 5 -49.13 -62.44 44.43
C PRO A 5 -48.33 -61.15 44.32
N ALA A 6 -47.00 -61.29 44.28
CA ALA A 6 -46.06 -60.21 44.05
C ALA A 6 -46.28 -59.54 42.68
N PRO A 7 -46.20 -58.20 42.59
CA PRO A 7 -46.27 -57.49 41.32
C PRO A 7 -45.06 -57.82 40.42
N PRO A 8 -45.23 -57.83 39.09
CA PRO A 8 -44.23 -58.29 38.13
C PRO A 8 -42.99 -57.39 38.10
N ALA A 9 -41.85 -58.03 37.87
CA ALA A 9 -40.54 -57.38 37.74
C ALA A 9 -40.57 -56.29 36.64
N LEU A 10 -39.97 -55.14 36.94
CA LEU A 10 -39.75 -54.07 35.98
C LEU A 10 -38.80 -54.57 34.89
N ILE A 11 -39.25 -54.51 33.65
CA ILE A 11 -38.46 -54.83 32.46
C ILE A 11 -37.36 -53.76 32.34
N ASP A 12 -36.10 -54.20 32.38
CA ASP A 12 -34.94 -53.33 32.17
C ASP A 12 -34.92 -52.88 30.70
N PRO A 13 -35.07 -51.58 30.41
CA PRO A 13 -35.15 -51.07 29.04
C PRO A 13 -33.84 -51.26 28.25
N PHE A 14 -32.76 -51.73 28.89
CA PHE A 14 -31.46 -52.00 28.27
C PHE A 14 -31.19 -53.49 28.01
N GLU A 15 -32.16 -54.39 28.21
CA GLU A 15 -32.01 -55.82 27.91
C GLU A 15 -31.81 -56.09 26.40
N SER A 16 -32.29 -55.18 25.55
CA SER A 16 -32.13 -55.21 24.08
C SER A 16 -30.74 -54.78 23.58
N LEU A 17 -29.87 -54.25 24.45
CA LEU A 17 -28.53 -53.77 24.08
C LEU A 17 -27.42 -54.77 24.37
N ARG A 18 -27.73 -55.92 25.00
CA ARG A 18 -26.75 -56.97 25.30
C ARG A 18 -26.37 -57.86 24.12
N ASN A 19 -27.07 -57.76 22.99
CA ASN A 19 -26.83 -58.61 21.81
C ASN A 19 -26.48 -57.82 20.54
N TRP A 20 -26.04 -56.57 20.68
CA TRP A 20 -25.60 -55.75 19.54
C TRP A 20 -24.17 -56.15 19.13
N PRO A 21 -23.88 -56.38 17.83
CA PRO A 21 -22.55 -56.76 17.35
C PRO A 21 -21.49 -55.69 17.69
N ALA A 22 -20.29 -56.12 18.08
CA ALA A 22 -19.18 -55.28 18.56
C ALA A 22 -18.61 -54.22 17.57
N PHE A 23 -19.34 -53.87 16.52
CA PHE A 23 -19.01 -52.84 15.53
C PHE A 23 -19.53 -51.43 15.89
N TYR A 24 -20.32 -51.26 16.95
CA TYR A 24 -20.87 -49.95 17.36
C TYR A 24 -20.31 -49.40 18.68
N LEU A 25 -19.17 -49.92 19.14
CA LEU A 25 -18.35 -49.22 20.12
C LEU A 25 -17.08 -48.70 19.44
N SER A 26 -17.17 -47.53 18.81
CA SER A 26 -15.99 -46.74 18.48
C SER A 26 -15.76 -45.68 19.56
N PRO A 27 -14.58 -45.68 20.21
CA PRO A 27 -14.24 -44.75 21.27
C PRO A 27 -13.64 -43.47 20.67
N GLN A 28 -14.46 -42.43 20.56
CA GLN A 28 -13.95 -41.06 20.50
C GLN A 28 -14.95 -40.12 21.21
N LEU A 29 -14.76 -40.01 22.53
CA LEU A 29 -14.87 -38.70 23.16
C LEU A 29 -13.72 -37.86 22.60
N ALA A 30 -13.90 -37.35 21.37
CA ALA A 30 -13.15 -36.22 20.89
C ALA A 30 -13.59 -35.06 21.78
N MET A 31 -12.69 -34.68 22.70
CA MET A 31 -12.79 -33.40 23.37
C MET A 31 -12.67 -32.36 22.25
N ASP A 32 -13.77 -31.68 21.95
CA ASP A 32 -13.75 -30.48 21.13
C ASP A 32 -13.00 -29.39 21.90
N SER A 33 -11.68 -29.53 21.90
CA SER A 33 -10.75 -28.44 22.17
C SER A 33 -10.80 -27.55 20.94
N ASP A 34 -11.80 -26.66 20.88
CA ASP A 34 -11.75 -25.43 20.10
C ASP A 34 -10.62 -24.54 20.67
N THR A 35 -9.38 -25.02 20.59
CA THR A 35 -8.23 -24.14 20.53
C THR A 35 -8.26 -23.56 19.13
N ALA A 36 -8.99 -22.47 18.97
CA ALA A 36 -8.79 -21.55 17.86
C ALA A 36 -7.29 -21.23 17.85
N THR A 37 -6.57 -21.82 16.90
CA THR A 37 -5.18 -21.49 16.64
C THR A 37 -5.17 -20.03 16.21
N GLU A 38 -4.80 -19.14 17.12
CA GLU A 38 -4.51 -17.74 16.79
C GLU A 38 -3.38 -17.75 15.75
N GLN A 39 -3.75 -17.64 14.48
CA GLN A 39 -2.77 -17.54 13.40
C GLN A 39 -2.00 -16.23 13.61
N GLU A 40 -0.70 -16.34 13.92
CA GLU A 40 0.14 -15.18 14.14
C GLU A 40 0.12 -14.25 12.90
N PRO A 41 0.00 -12.94 13.09
CA PRO A 41 -0.11 -12.01 11.97
C PRO A 41 1.18 -11.99 11.12
N GLN A 42 1.04 -12.33 9.84
CA GLN A 42 2.15 -12.40 8.88
C GLN A 42 2.34 -11.08 8.11
N CYS A 43 3.59 -10.67 7.87
CA CYS A 43 3.88 -9.53 7.01
C CYS A 43 3.50 -9.82 5.55
N ARG A 44 2.69 -8.93 4.95
CA ARG A 44 2.22 -9.05 3.56
C ARG A 44 3.33 -9.02 2.50
N ILE A 45 4.48 -8.42 2.78
CA ILE A 45 5.56 -8.25 1.79
C ILE A 45 6.56 -9.40 1.86
N CYS A 46 7.15 -9.67 3.03
CA CYS A 46 8.17 -10.70 3.16
C CYS A 46 7.62 -12.07 3.56
N GLY A 47 6.43 -12.14 4.14
CA GLY A 47 5.88 -13.39 4.67
C GLY A 47 6.43 -13.77 6.05
N ASP A 48 7.18 -12.90 6.71
CA ASP A 48 7.71 -13.20 8.05
C ASP A 48 6.67 -12.95 9.16
N PHE A 49 6.88 -13.56 10.33
CA PHE A 49 6.08 -13.43 11.55
C PHE A 49 6.86 -12.69 12.66
N PRO A 50 7.15 -11.40 12.50
CA PRO A 50 7.83 -10.64 13.54
C PRO A 50 6.89 -10.40 14.74
N PRO A 51 7.43 -10.02 15.90
CA PRO A 51 6.62 -9.71 17.08
C PRO A 51 5.56 -8.65 16.77
N SER A 52 4.39 -8.76 17.41
CA SER A 52 3.24 -7.86 17.20
C SER A 52 3.57 -6.38 17.31
N GLU A 53 4.57 -6.01 18.13
CA GLU A 53 5.04 -4.62 18.29
C GLU A 53 5.73 -4.06 17.04
N GLN A 54 6.32 -4.93 16.21
CA GLN A 54 6.99 -4.60 14.95
C GLN A 54 6.06 -4.79 13.74
N LEU A 55 4.76 -4.98 13.98
CA LEU A 55 3.74 -5.13 12.94
C LEU A 55 2.76 -3.97 12.97
N LEU A 56 2.67 -3.29 11.82
CA LEU A 56 1.60 -2.35 11.58
C LEU A 56 0.40 -3.06 10.96
N LYS A 57 -0.72 -3.09 11.69
CA LYS A 57 -2.02 -3.48 11.14
C LYS A 57 -2.70 -2.29 10.45
N LEU A 58 -3.11 -2.48 9.19
CA LEU A 58 -3.87 -1.48 8.43
C LEU A 58 -5.39 -1.76 8.49
N ARG A 59 -6.21 -0.76 8.14
CA ARG A 59 -7.68 -0.89 7.99
C ARG A 59 -8.17 -1.86 6.90
N CYS A 60 -7.25 -2.51 6.19
CA CYS A 60 -7.54 -3.54 5.19
C CYS A 60 -7.05 -4.91 5.68
N GLU A 61 -6.89 -5.06 7.00
CA GLU A 61 -6.42 -6.26 7.71
C GLU A 61 -5.02 -6.76 7.33
N CYS A 62 -4.29 -6.03 6.48
CA CYS A 62 -2.91 -6.35 6.14
C CYS A 62 -1.94 -5.91 7.22
N HIS A 63 -0.94 -6.75 7.47
CA HIS A 63 0.15 -6.48 8.41
C HIS A 63 1.45 -6.22 7.66
N TYR A 64 2.25 -5.29 8.17
CA TYR A 64 3.54 -4.95 7.60
C TYR A 64 4.59 -4.87 8.70
N CYS A 65 5.73 -5.53 8.50
CA CYS A 65 6.87 -5.38 9.39
C CYS A 65 7.58 -4.03 9.17
N ASP A 66 8.28 -3.55 10.19
CA ASP A 66 9.05 -2.30 10.15
C ASP A 66 9.99 -2.24 8.94
N GLY A 67 10.75 -3.31 8.68
CA GLY A 67 11.70 -3.37 7.56
C GLY A 67 11.03 -3.26 6.18
N CYS A 68 9.84 -3.87 6.01
CA CYS A 68 9.10 -3.78 4.77
C CYS A 68 8.39 -2.42 4.62
N LEU A 69 7.93 -1.81 5.72
CA LEU A 69 7.42 -0.44 5.71
C LEU A 69 8.50 0.56 5.33
N GLU A 70 9.70 0.42 5.89
CA GLU A 70 10.84 1.28 5.58
C GLU A 70 11.15 1.26 4.08
N ARG A 71 11.23 0.05 3.49
CA ARG A 71 11.44 -0.12 2.05
C ARG A 71 10.30 0.51 1.25
N LEU A 72 9.05 0.28 1.64
CA LEU A 72 7.88 0.82 0.95
C LEU A 72 7.89 2.35 0.91
N PHE A 73 8.17 3.00 2.04
CA PHE A 73 8.29 4.46 2.11
C PHE A 73 9.51 4.98 1.34
N THR A 74 10.61 4.24 1.34
CA THR A 74 11.81 4.61 0.57
C THR A 74 11.57 4.56 -0.93
N ILE A 75 10.90 3.51 -1.43
CA ILE A 75 10.52 3.38 -2.84
C ILE A 75 9.57 4.51 -3.22
N ALA A 76 8.55 4.79 -2.40
CA ALA A 76 7.60 5.87 -2.65
C ALA A 76 8.23 7.26 -2.72
N MET A 77 9.44 7.49 -2.17
CA MET A 77 10.14 8.77 -2.34
C MET A 77 10.99 8.86 -3.61
N LYS A 78 11.34 7.71 -4.20
CA LYS A 78 12.20 7.62 -5.38
C LYS A 78 11.36 7.52 -6.65
N ASP A 79 10.33 6.68 -6.59
CA ASP A 79 9.41 6.45 -7.69
C ASP A 79 8.08 7.16 -7.43
N GLU A 80 7.68 7.98 -8.38
CA GLU A 80 6.45 8.75 -8.31
C GLU A 80 5.20 7.89 -8.49
N GLY A 81 5.26 6.82 -9.30
CA GLY A 81 4.14 5.89 -9.46
C GLY A 81 3.79 5.22 -8.12
N SER A 82 4.81 5.01 -7.29
CA SER A 82 4.70 4.45 -5.95
C SER A 82 4.33 5.47 -4.86
N TYR A 83 4.25 6.77 -5.18
CA TYR A 83 3.84 7.80 -4.24
C TYR A 83 2.32 8.08 -4.32
N PRO A 84 1.63 8.27 -3.19
CA PRO A 84 2.03 7.88 -1.83
C PRO A 84 2.02 6.34 -1.69
N PRO A 85 2.68 5.77 -0.64
CA PRO A 85 2.63 4.33 -0.39
C PRO A 85 1.19 3.88 -0.15
N ARG A 86 0.79 2.77 -0.76
CA ARG A 86 -0.58 2.27 -0.76
C ARG A 86 -0.65 0.78 -0.40
N CYS A 87 -1.75 0.40 0.23
CA CYS A 87 -2.20 -0.99 0.34
C CYS A 87 -3.62 -1.07 -0.21
N HIS A 88 -3.89 -1.96 -1.17
CA HIS A 88 -5.21 -2.06 -1.83
C HIS A 88 -5.76 -0.70 -2.33
N ARG A 89 -4.89 0.12 -2.93
CA ARG A 89 -5.18 1.50 -3.37
C ARG A 89 -5.49 2.51 -2.25
N ARG A 90 -5.48 2.10 -0.98
CA ARG A 90 -5.62 3.00 0.17
C ARG A 90 -4.26 3.50 0.61
N THR A 91 -4.11 4.81 0.78
CA THR A 91 -2.86 5.42 1.23
C THR A 91 -2.51 4.97 2.65
N ILE A 92 -1.25 4.56 2.83
CA ILE A 92 -0.64 4.33 4.13
C ILE A 92 -0.08 5.67 4.60
N SER A 93 -0.80 6.36 5.49
CA SER A 93 -0.36 7.68 5.96
C SER A 93 0.92 7.58 6.81
N LEU A 94 1.78 8.60 6.72
CA LEU A 94 2.98 8.70 7.55
C LEU A 94 2.63 8.65 9.06
N ASN A 95 1.50 9.25 9.46
CA ASN A 95 1.07 9.28 10.86
C ASN A 95 0.82 7.87 11.39
N LEU A 96 0.18 7.01 10.58
CA LEU A 96 -0.09 5.62 10.93
C LEU A 96 1.20 4.80 11.02
N ALA A 97 2.13 4.98 10.08
CA ALA A 97 3.39 4.25 10.03
C ALA A 97 4.48 4.82 10.94
N ARG A 98 4.26 5.96 11.62
CA ARG A 98 5.32 6.77 12.24
C ARG A 98 6.18 6.02 13.25
N ARG A 99 5.57 5.13 14.03
CA ARG A 99 6.25 4.33 15.07
C ARG A 99 7.11 3.19 14.50
N HIS A 100 6.76 2.73 13.30
CA HIS A 100 7.40 1.61 12.59
C HIS A 100 8.45 2.08 11.57
N LEU A 101 8.77 3.38 11.55
CA LEU A 101 9.73 3.97 10.62
C LEU A 101 10.88 4.64 11.37
N PRO A 102 12.12 4.52 10.87
CA PRO A 102 13.23 5.31 11.38
C PRO A 102 12.90 6.81 11.40
N LYS A 103 13.25 7.48 12.51
CA LYS A 103 12.95 8.92 12.70
C LYS A 103 13.52 9.78 11.56
N THR A 104 14.71 9.41 11.06
CA THR A 104 15.37 10.05 9.93
C THR A 104 14.55 9.91 8.64
N LEU A 105 14.10 8.70 8.32
CA LEU A 105 13.27 8.44 7.14
C LEU A 105 11.95 9.20 7.18
N ALA A 106 11.24 9.16 8.31
CA ALA A 106 9.98 9.88 8.49
C ALA A 106 10.15 11.40 8.29
N ARG A 107 11.26 11.97 8.74
CA ARG A 107 11.59 13.39 8.56
C ARG A 107 11.86 13.72 7.09
N ILE A 108 12.64 12.90 6.40
CA ILE A 108 12.93 13.07 4.96
C ILE A 108 11.64 12.98 4.15
N TYR A 109 10.82 11.96 4.41
CA TYR A 109 9.53 11.77 3.75
C TYR A 109 8.60 12.97 3.95
N ARG A 110 8.50 13.49 5.18
CA ARG A 110 7.73 14.70 5.49
C ARG A 110 8.26 15.91 4.72
N GLY A 111 9.57 16.10 4.65
CA GLY A 111 10.19 17.20 3.89
C GLY A 111 9.93 17.12 2.38
N LYS A 112 9.85 15.90 1.84
CA LYS A 112 9.53 15.66 0.43
C LYS A 112 8.05 15.61 0.11
N THR A 113 7.17 15.61 1.11
CA THR A 113 5.73 15.39 0.90
C THR A 113 5.14 16.41 -0.08
N LEU A 114 5.47 17.70 0.07
CA LEU A 114 4.98 18.75 -0.81
C LEU A 114 5.49 18.59 -2.25
N GLU A 115 6.78 18.29 -2.41
CA GLU A 115 7.38 17.99 -3.71
C GLU A 115 6.61 16.84 -4.36
N LEU A 116 6.58 15.67 -3.72
CA LEU A 116 6.03 14.43 -4.26
C LEU A 116 4.50 14.50 -4.49
N SER A 117 3.76 15.29 -3.71
CA SER A 117 2.31 15.49 -3.92
C SER A 117 1.97 16.52 -5.01
N THR A 118 2.95 17.30 -5.47
CA THR A 118 2.72 18.30 -6.52
C THR A 118 2.72 17.60 -7.88
N LYS A 119 1.62 17.71 -8.63
CA LYS A 119 1.46 17.08 -9.95
C LYS A 119 2.40 17.70 -11.00
N ASP A 120 2.29 19.02 -11.21
CA ASP A 120 3.16 19.79 -12.12
C ASP A 120 4.35 20.40 -11.35
N ARG A 121 5.32 19.55 -10.99
CA ARG A 121 6.51 20.01 -10.28
C ARG A 121 7.33 20.94 -11.16
N THR A 122 7.82 22.01 -10.55
CA THR A 122 8.74 22.92 -11.20
C THR A 122 10.03 22.93 -10.40
N TYR A 123 11.15 22.74 -11.10
CA TYR A 123 12.50 22.79 -10.52
C TYR A 123 13.23 24.00 -11.08
N CYS A 124 14.23 24.48 -10.34
CA CYS A 124 15.09 25.53 -10.86
C CYS A 124 15.82 25.05 -12.13
N HIS A 125 15.74 25.83 -13.21
CA HIS A 125 16.34 25.52 -14.51
C HIS A 125 17.87 25.40 -14.43
N LYS A 126 18.51 26.05 -13.46
CA LYS A 126 19.96 25.93 -13.26
C LYS A 126 20.28 24.52 -12.80
N VAL A 127 20.99 23.77 -13.65
CA VAL A 127 21.40 22.38 -13.38
C VAL A 127 22.18 22.25 -12.06
N THR A 128 23.01 23.23 -11.72
CA THR A 128 23.75 23.28 -10.44
C THR A 128 22.86 23.52 -9.21
N CYS A 129 21.66 24.06 -9.41
CA CYS A 129 20.68 24.30 -8.36
C CYS A 129 19.64 23.18 -8.30
N ASN A 130 18.85 23.00 -9.37
CA ASN A 130 17.82 21.99 -9.56
C ASN A 130 16.91 21.70 -8.34
N VAL A 131 16.68 22.73 -7.50
CA VAL A 131 15.83 22.60 -6.31
C VAL A 131 14.37 22.74 -6.72
N PHE A 132 13.51 21.92 -6.11
CA PHE A 132 12.06 22.01 -6.23
C PHE A 132 11.56 23.41 -5.80
N ILE A 133 10.76 24.04 -6.65
CA ILE A 133 10.12 25.33 -6.37
C ILE A 133 8.67 25.03 -5.98
N ALA A 134 8.33 25.35 -4.72
CA ALA A 134 7.00 25.13 -4.20
C ALA A 134 5.94 25.95 -4.97
N PRO A 135 4.70 25.44 -5.13
CA PRO A 135 3.66 26.12 -5.89
C PRO A 135 3.36 27.55 -5.42
N HIS A 136 3.50 27.84 -4.12
CA HIS A 136 3.30 29.17 -3.57
C HIS A 136 4.36 30.19 -4.01
N SER A 137 5.51 29.74 -4.53
CA SER A 137 6.58 30.58 -5.09
C SER A 137 6.47 30.71 -6.61
N ILE A 138 5.31 30.40 -7.18
CA ILE A 138 5.03 30.48 -8.61
C ILE A 138 3.92 31.51 -8.82
N HIS A 139 4.23 32.57 -9.58
CA HIS A 139 3.30 33.65 -9.87
C HIS A 139 3.33 33.98 -11.37
N ASN A 140 2.17 34.10 -12.00
CA ASN A 140 2.06 34.46 -13.43
C ASN A 140 2.92 33.58 -14.36
N GLY A 141 3.08 32.29 -14.03
CA GLY A 141 3.92 31.36 -14.80
C GLY A 141 5.42 31.50 -14.57
N GLN A 142 5.84 32.28 -13.57
CA GLN A 142 7.22 32.48 -13.16
C GLN A 142 7.48 31.81 -11.82
N ALA A 143 8.40 30.85 -11.78
CA ALA A 143 8.77 30.10 -10.59
C ALA A 143 10.05 30.67 -9.98
N PHE A 144 9.95 31.24 -8.78
CA PHE A 144 11.04 31.95 -8.10
C PHE A 144 11.82 31.01 -7.19
N CYS A 145 13.07 30.71 -7.57
CA CYS A 145 13.93 29.83 -6.77
C CYS A 145 14.47 30.53 -5.52
N GLN A 146 14.08 30.04 -4.35
CA GLN A 146 14.52 30.62 -3.06
C GLN A 146 16.00 30.35 -2.73
N LYS A 147 16.64 29.37 -3.39
CA LYS A 147 18.06 29.02 -3.15
C LYS A 147 19.02 29.92 -3.94
N CYS A 148 18.78 30.08 -5.25
CA CYS A 148 19.71 30.79 -6.15
C CYS A 148 19.12 32.06 -6.76
N ARG A 149 17.90 32.45 -6.35
CA ARG A 149 17.16 33.64 -6.80
C ARG A 149 16.87 33.72 -8.31
N SER A 150 17.10 32.62 -9.03
CA SER A 150 16.82 32.54 -10.46
C SER A 150 15.35 32.24 -10.70
N VAL A 151 14.83 32.72 -11.82
CA VAL A 151 13.43 32.55 -12.22
C VAL A 151 13.35 31.50 -13.33
N THR A 152 12.41 30.57 -13.19
CA THR A 152 12.13 29.52 -14.17
C THR A 152 10.74 29.73 -14.76
N CYS A 153 10.60 29.59 -16.07
CA CYS A 153 9.30 29.56 -16.73
C CYS A 153 8.55 28.28 -16.34
N GLN A 154 7.39 28.38 -15.70
CA GLN A 154 6.60 27.22 -15.28
C GLN A 154 6.13 26.37 -16.48
N LYS A 155 5.93 26.97 -17.66
CA LYS A 155 5.38 26.28 -18.83
C LYS A 155 6.42 25.40 -19.52
N CYS A 156 7.57 25.97 -19.89
CA CYS A 156 8.63 25.22 -20.60
C CYS A 156 9.73 24.68 -19.66
N LYS A 157 9.71 25.02 -18.37
CA LYS A 157 10.70 24.66 -17.34
C LYS A 157 12.12 25.22 -17.57
N GLU A 158 12.30 26.08 -18.57
CA GLU A 158 13.54 26.79 -18.88
C GLU A 158 13.72 28.08 -18.06
N ALA A 159 14.80 28.81 -18.32
CA ALA A 159 15.01 30.15 -17.77
C ALA A 159 13.84 31.10 -18.10
N GLU A 160 13.65 32.12 -17.26
CA GLU A 160 12.69 33.18 -17.52
C GLU A 160 12.92 33.85 -18.88
N HIS A 161 11.81 34.09 -19.59
CA HIS A 161 11.82 34.75 -20.88
C HIS A 161 10.53 35.57 -21.05
N PHE A 162 10.58 36.54 -21.96
CA PHE A 162 9.42 37.32 -22.38
C PHE A 162 8.91 36.78 -23.73
N GLY A 163 7.60 36.81 -23.94
CA GLY A 163 6.98 36.26 -25.15
C GLY A 163 6.74 34.75 -25.08
N ALA A 164 6.48 34.13 -26.24
CA ALA A 164 6.14 32.72 -26.34
C ALA A 164 7.31 31.81 -25.93
N CYS A 165 7.01 30.66 -25.33
CA CYS A 165 8.01 29.65 -25.04
C CYS A 165 8.61 29.13 -26.36
N ALA A 166 9.94 29.04 -26.42
CA ALA A 166 10.58 28.32 -27.51
C ALA A 166 10.19 26.84 -27.41
N ASN A 167 9.52 26.29 -28.43
CA ASN A 167 9.04 24.91 -28.43
C ASN A 167 10.12 23.87 -28.76
N THR A 168 11.39 24.26 -28.80
CA THR A 168 12.47 23.50 -29.45
C THR A 168 12.66 22.10 -28.85
N GLY A 169 12.54 21.93 -27.53
CA GLY A 169 12.60 20.62 -26.88
C GLY A 169 11.28 19.84 -26.91
N PHE A 170 10.15 20.52 -26.75
CA PHE A 170 8.84 19.90 -26.64
C PHE A 170 8.39 19.24 -27.95
N GLU A 171 8.66 19.88 -29.09
CA GLU A 171 8.28 19.35 -30.41
C GLU A 171 9.09 18.10 -30.79
N LEU A 172 10.39 18.07 -30.49
CA LEU A 172 11.24 16.89 -30.70
C LEU A 172 10.76 15.70 -29.86
N VAL A 173 10.51 15.94 -28.56
CA VAL A 173 10.03 14.92 -27.64
C VAL A 173 8.63 14.42 -28.04
N ARG A 174 7.76 15.31 -28.52
CA ARG A 174 6.44 14.94 -29.05
C ARG A 174 6.54 14.10 -30.32
N GLY A 175 7.44 14.45 -31.24
CA GLY A 175 7.69 13.67 -32.45
C GLY A 175 8.18 12.25 -32.12
N LEU A 176 9.12 12.14 -31.18
CA LEU A 176 9.59 10.84 -30.70
C LEU A 176 8.49 10.05 -29.99
N ALA A 177 7.68 10.70 -29.14
CA ALA A 177 6.56 10.06 -28.47
C ALA A 177 5.52 9.49 -29.44
N MET A 178 5.23 10.20 -30.55
CA MET A 178 4.36 9.70 -31.61
C MET A 178 4.94 8.46 -32.30
N GLN A 179 6.25 8.47 -32.60
CA GLN A 179 6.94 7.32 -33.19
C GLN A 179 6.93 6.09 -32.26
N GLN A 180 7.17 6.32 -30.97
CA GLN A 180 7.22 5.27 -29.95
C GLN A 180 5.86 4.92 -29.35
N LYS A 181 4.77 5.52 -29.84
CA LYS A 181 3.39 5.36 -29.32
C LYS A 181 3.27 5.65 -27.82
N TRP A 182 4.14 6.51 -27.27
CA TRP A 182 4.02 6.98 -25.90
C TRP A 182 2.83 7.92 -25.79
N GLN A 183 2.09 7.78 -24.69
CA GLN A 183 0.91 8.61 -24.42
C GLN A 183 1.21 9.61 -23.32
N GLN A 184 0.52 10.76 -23.34
CA GLN A 184 0.62 11.72 -22.26
C GLN A 184 -0.43 11.36 -21.18
N CYS A 185 0.01 11.18 -19.94
CA CYS A 185 -0.89 10.95 -18.80
C CYS A 185 -1.88 12.13 -18.68
N PRO A 186 -3.20 11.87 -18.60
CA PRO A 186 -4.20 12.95 -18.55
C PRO A 186 -4.05 13.80 -17.28
N ASP A 187 -3.62 13.20 -16.17
CA ASP A 187 -3.55 13.84 -14.85
C ASP A 187 -2.26 14.62 -14.60
N CYS A 188 -1.10 14.05 -14.95
CA CYS A 188 0.21 14.65 -14.62
C CYS A 188 0.98 15.16 -15.85
N LYS A 189 0.41 14.97 -17.06
CA LYS A 189 0.97 15.46 -18.33
C LYS A 189 2.36 14.92 -18.69
N ARG A 190 2.83 13.84 -18.04
CA ARG A 190 4.07 13.15 -18.42
C ARG A 190 3.84 12.15 -19.55
N LEU A 191 4.90 11.88 -20.31
CA LEU A 191 4.89 10.81 -21.30
C LEU A 191 5.08 9.46 -20.61
N VAL A 192 4.24 8.50 -20.99
CA VAL A 192 4.24 7.12 -20.50
C VAL A 192 4.27 6.18 -21.69
N GLU A 193 5.11 5.16 -21.60
CA GLU A 193 5.12 4.06 -22.54
C GLU A 193 4.02 3.06 -22.16
N LYS A 194 3.27 2.60 -23.15
CA LYS A 194 2.30 1.52 -22.97
C LYS A 194 2.97 0.21 -23.36
N ILE A 195 3.38 -0.56 -22.36
CA ILE A 195 3.88 -1.92 -22.54
C ILE A 195 2.67 -2.84 -22.67
N ASP A 196 2.63 -3.74 -23.66
CA ASP A 196 1.47 -4.57 -23.97
C ASP A 196 0.87 -5.26 -22.73
N GLY A 197 -0.43 -5.02 -22.51
CA GLY A 197 -1.15 -5.34 -21.28
C GLY A 197 -2.37 -4.42 -21.11
N CYS A 198 -3.34 -4.84 -20.29
CA CYS A 198 -4.68 -4.25 -20.16
C CYS A 198 -4.69 -2.70 -20.10
N ASN A 199 -5.70 -2.06 -20.72
CA ASN A 199 -5.82 -0.61 -20.96
C ASN A 199 -5.93 0.29 -19.69
N HIS A 200 -5.62 -0.22 -18.51
CA HIS A 200 -5.74 0.50 -17.24
C HIS A 200 -4.39 1.05 -16.82
N VAL A 201 -4.18 2.35 -17.04
CA VAL A 201 -3.11 3.12 -16.38
C VAL A 201 -3.61 3.46 -14.97
N LEU A 202 -2.94 2.95 -13.93
CA LEU A 202 -3.22 3.25 -12.51
C LEU A 202 -2.43 4.46 -12.01
#